data_AF-A0A968PK76-F1
#
_entry.id   AF-A0A968PK76-F1
#
_cell.length_a   1.000
_cell.length_b   1.000
_cell.length_c   1.000
_cell.angle_alpha   90.00
_cell.angle_beta   90.00
_cell.angle_gamma   90.00
#
_symmetry.space_group_name_H-M   'P 1'
#
loop_
_entity.id
_entity.type
_entity.pdbx_description
1 polymer ?
#
loop_
_entity_poly.entity_id
_entity_poly.type
_entity_poly.pdbx_seq_one_letter_code
_entity_poly.pdbx_strand_id
1 'polypeptide(L)'
;MAASELPLHSAIDHSHADHAHEDQPNHPHIHSEESLRRIINRLSRIEGHIRGIKVMVQESRPCPDVLVQIAAVRGGLDRVARIILDEHLTECVGRAAKEGNIEGEIEELKAALDRFLP
;
A
#
# COMPACT_ATOMS: atom_id res chain seq x y z
N MET A 1 -52.65 21.17 28.12
CA MET A 1 -52.02 20.06 28.87
C MET A 1 -52.56 18.77 28.26
N ALA A 2 -51.82 17.85 27.68
CA ALA A 2 -50.40 17.67 27.53
C ALA A 2 -50.16 17.00 26.16
N ALA A 3 -48.99 17.27 25.58
CA ALA A 3 -48.44 16.51 24.47
C ALA A 3 -48.29 15.03 24.87
N SER A 4 -48.41 14.13 23.89
CA SER A 4 -47.59 12.91 23.79
C SER A 4 -47.83 12.26 22.44
N GLU A 5 -46.98 12.65 21.51
CA GLU A 5 -46.65 11.94 20.27
C GLU A 5 -46.23 10.51 20.59
N LEU A 6 -46.71 9.55 19.80
CA LEU A 6 -46.24 8.16 19.85
C LEU A 6 -44.90 8.05 19.11
N PRO A 7 -43.88 7.35 19.65
CA PRO A 7 -42.51 7.53 19.21
C PRO A 7 -42.20 6.84 17.88
N LEU A 8 -41.44 7.58 17.09
CA LEU A 8 -40.66 7.19 15.93
C LEU A 8 -39.90 5.86 16.19
N HIS A 9 -39.99 4.92 15.25
CA HIS A 9 -39.20 3.69 15.25
C HIS A 9 -37.72 4.05 15.43
N SER A 10 -37.15 3.51 16.50
CA SER A 10 -35.80 3.74 16.97
C SER A 10 -34.76 3.43 15.89
N ALA A 11 -33.83 4.37 15.75
CA ALA A 11 -32.53 4.27 15.13
C ALA A 11 -31.97 2.83 15.10
N ILE A 12 -31.64 2.37 13.90
CA ILE A 12 -30.62 1.34 13.74
C ILE A 12 -29.30 2.03 14.09
N ASP A 13 -28.85 1.76 15.30
CA ASP A 13 -27.53 2.07 15.80
C ASP A 13 -26.52 1.27 14.97
N HIS A 14 -25.98 1.87 13.92
CA HIS A 14 -24.73 1.39 13.34
C HIS A 14 -23.62 1.76 14.32
N SER A 15 -23.51 0.95 15.37
CA SER A 15 -22.33 0.94 16.21
C SER A 15 -21.13 0.63 15.31
N HIS A 16 -20.30 1.64 15.10
CA HIS A 16 -18.91 1.40 14.72
C HIS A 16 -18.30 0.64 15.88
N ALA A 17 -18.40 -0.69 15.81
CA ALA A 17 -17.62 -1.58 16.63
C ALA A 17 -16.17 -1.22 16.34
N ASP A 18 -15.50 -0.70 17.37
CA ASP A 18 -14.07 -0.50 17.43
C ASP A 18 -13.38 -1.72 16.80
N HIS A 19 -12.89 -1.55 15.57
CA HIS A 19 -11.92 -2.46 15.02
C HIS A 19 -10.62 -2.19 15.77
N ALA A 20 -10.47 -2.86 16.91
CA ALA A 20 -9.19 -3.08 17.53
C ALA A 20 -8.28 -3.68 16.45
N HIS A 21 -7.35 -2.88 15.94
CA HIS A 21 -6.25 -3.36 15.13
C HIS A 21 -5.35 -4.17 16.06
N GLU A 22 -5.74 -5.40 16.35
CA GLU A 22 -4.85 -6.41 16.91
C GLU A 22 -3.64 -6.50 15.98
N ASP A 23 -2.45 -6.46 16.58
CA ASP A 23 -1.14 -6.58 15.95
C ASP A 23 -1.17 -7.59 14.81
N GLN A 24 -1.32 -7.12 13.57
CA GLN A 24 -1.02 -7.93 12.40
C GLN A 24 0.44 -8.35 12.54
N PRO A 25 0.77 -9.65 12.42
CA PRO A 25 2.14 -10.07 12.56
C PRO A 25 2.92 -9.38 11.43
N ASN A 26 3.78 -8.45 11.82
CA ASN A 26 4.61 -7.69 10.89
C ASN A 26 5.71 -8.66 10.44
N HIS A 27 5.36 -9.58 9.54
CA HIS A 27 6.28 -10.62 9.08
C HIS A 27 7.47 -9.96 8.37
N PRO A 28 8.71 -10.40 8.64
CA PRO A 28 9.88 -9.86 7.96
C PRO A 28 9.76 -10.13 6.46
N HIS A 29 9.83 -9.07 5.66
CA HIS A 29 9.81 -9.16 4.21
C HIS A 29 11.08 -9.89 3.74
N ILE A 30 10.97 -11.16 3.32
CA ILE A 30 12.13 -11.94 2.89
C ILE A 30 12.28 -11.77 1.38
N HIS A 31 13.35 -11.11 0.97
CA HIS A 31 13.71 -11.03 -0.44
C HIS A 31 14.84 -12.02 -0.71
N SER A 32 14.80 -12.70 -1.86
CA SER A 32 16.02 -13.35 -2.36
C SER A 32 17.11 -12.30 -2.54
N GLU A 33 18.38 -12.69 -2.38
CA GLU A 33 19.51 -11.75 -2.49
C GLU A 33 19.50 -11.02 -3.86
N GLU A 34 19.11 -11.74 -4.91
CA GLU A 34 18.94 -11.18 -6.25
C GLU A 34 17.82 -10.13 -6.30
N SER A 35 16.65 -10.42 -5.70
CA SER A 35 15.53 -9.48 -5.65
C SER A 35 15.87 -8.24 -4.84
N LEU A 36 16.44 -8.41 -3.65
CA LEU A 36 16.86 -7.32 -2.78
C LEU A 36 17.77 -6.36 -3.56
N ARG A 37 18.78 -6.90 -4.25
CA ARG A 37 19.69 -6.12 -5.08
C ARG A 37 18.96 -5.41 -6.23
N ARG A 38 17.99 -6.07 -6.87
CA ARG A 38 17.15 -5.47 -7.92
C ARG A 38 16.34 -4.30 -7.40
N ILE A 39 15.69 -4.44 -6.25
CA ILE A 39 14.86 -3.42 -5.59
C ILE A 39 15.72 -2.22 -5.22
N ILE A 40 16.84 -2.45 -4.51
CA ILE A 40 17.79 -1.39 -4.11
C ILE A 40 18.26 -0.61 -5.34
N ASN A 41 18.69 -1.30 -6.40
CA ASN A 41 19.15 -0.63 -7.62
C ASN A 41 18.06 0.21 -8.31
N ARG A 42 16.79 -0.16 -8.19
CA ARG A 42 15.67 0.63 -8.74
C ARG A 42 15.42 1.85 -7.86
N LEU A 43 15.40 1.68 -6.55
CA LEU A 43 15.26 2.78 -5.58
C LEU A 43 16.38 3.82 -5.73
N SER A 44 17.64 3.40 -5.88
CA SER A 44 18.76 4.32 -6.11
C SER A 44 18.61 5.14 -7.40
N ARG A 45 18.05 4.56 -8.47
CA ARG A 45 17.76 5.31 -9.70
C ARG A 45 16.63 6.32 -9.50
N ILE A 46 15.57 5.92 -8.78
CA ILE A 46 14.45 6.80 -8.45
C ILE A 46 14.95 8.00 -7.61
N GLU A 47 15.81 7.74 -6.65
CA GLU A 47 16.46 8.79 -5.86
C GLU A 47 17.24 9.77 -6.75
N GLY A 48 18.01 9.26 -7.71
CA GLY A 48 18.69 10.08 -8.71
C GLY A 48 17.74 10.96 -9.53
N HIS A 49 16.60 10.41 -9.96
CA HIS A 49 15.57 11.19 -10.66
C HIS A 49 14.96 12.29 -9.78
N ILE A 50 14.69 12.01 -8.50
CA ILE A 50 14.17 13.01 -7.56
C ILE A 50 15.18 14.15 -7.37
N ARG A 51 16.48 13.83 -7.23
CA ARG A 51 17.53 14.84 -7.19
C ARG A 51 17.55 15.68 -8.47
N GLY A 52 17.37 15.06 -9.64
CA GLY A 52 17.26 15.75 -10.92
C GLY A 52 16.08 16.72 -10.97
N ILE A 53 14.89 16.28 -10.55
CA ILE A 53 13.69 17.14 -10.46
C ILE A 53 13.94 18.34 -9.56
N LYS A 54 14.60 18.15 -8.41
CA LYS A 54 14.96 19.27 -7.51
C LYS A 54 15.80 20.33 -8.23
N VAL A 55 16.80 19.92 -9.02
CA VAL A 55 17.61 20.83 -9.82
C VAL A 55 16.77 21.55 -10.88
N MET A 56 15.90 20.84 -11.59
CA MET A 56 15.02 21.45 -12.61
C MET A 56 14.12 22.56 -12.04
N VAL A 57 13.62 22.36 -10.81
CA VAL A 57 12.82 23.37 -10.10
C VAL A 57 13.69 24.56 -9.70
N GLN A 58 14.90 24.33 -9.18
CA GLN A 58 15.84 25.40 -8.82
C GLN A 58 16.24 26.25 -10.04
N GLU A 59 16.37 25.63 -11.20
CA GLU A 59 16.68 26.28 -12.48
C GLU A 59 15.45 26.91 -13.15
N SER A 60 14.27 26.88 -12.53
CA SER A 60 13.02 27.42 -13.09
C SER A 60 12.69 26.85 -14.48
N ARG A 61 12.96 25.56 -14.71
CA ARG A 61 12.63 24.89 -15.97
C ARG A 61 11.11 24.85 -16.22
N PRO A 62 10.66 24.73 -17.49
CA PRO A 62 9.25 24.70 -17.82
C PRO A 62 8.48 23.63 -17.05
N CYS A 63 7.29 23.99 -16.53
CA CYS A 63 6.43 23.08 -15.78
C CYS A 63 6.16 21.75 -16.51
N PRO A 64 5.88 21.71 -17.83
CA PRO A 64 5.65 20.44 -18.54
C PRO A 64 6.83 19.47 -18.44
N ASP A 65 8.07 19.96 -18.52
CA ASP A 65 9.27 19.12 -18.42
C ASP A 65 9.39 18.51 -17.02
N VAL A 66 9.11 19.30 -15.97
CA VAL A 66 9.13 18.85 -14.58
C VAL A 66 8.05 17.78 -14.36
N LEU A 67 6.85 17.99 -14.89
CA LEU A 67 5.75 17.03 -14.79
C LEU A 67 6.06 15.70 -15.47
N VAL A 68 6.75 15.72 -16.62
CA VAL A 68 7.21 14.50 -17.30
C VAL A 68 8.18 13.71 -16.41
N GLN A 69 9.12 14.38 -15.73
CA GLN A 69 10.05 13.69 -14.82
C GLN A 69 9.35 13.15 -13.58
N ILE A 70 8.39 13.87 -13.02
CA ILE A 70 7.55 13.37 -11.91
C ILE A 70 6.78 12.12 -12.34
N ALA A 71 6.20 12.11 -13.53
CA ALA A 71 5.51 10.93 -14.07
C ALA A 71 6.46 9.74 -14.23
N ALA A 72 7.71 9.97 -14.66
CA ALA A 72 8.72 8.93 -14.76
C ALA A 72 9.10 8.35 -13.38
N VAL A 73 9.19 9.19 -12.35
CA VAL A 73 9.41 8.76 -10.96
C VAL A 73 8.23 7.92 -10.46
N ARG A 74 7.00 8.38 -10.66
CA ARG A 74 5.79 7.64 -10.28
C ARG A 74 5.77 6.25 -10.92
N GLY A 75 5.94 6.16 -12.24
CA GLY A 75 6.01 4.87 -12.92
C GLY A 75 7.21 4.00 -12.49
N GLY A 76 8.29 4.62 -12.02
CA GLY A 76 9.41 3.92 -11.37
C GLY A 76 9.01 3.28 -10.05
N LEU A 77 8.32 4.04 -9.19
CA LEU A 77 7.80 3.58 -7.91
C LEU A 77 6.77 2.47 -8.11
N ASP A 78 5.81 2.63 -9.02
CA ASP A 78 4.78 1.63 -9.33
C ASP A 78 5.40 0.26 -9.68
N ARG A 79 6.51 0.27 -10.43
CA ARG A 79 7.24 -0.98 -10.77
C ARG A 79 7.95 -1.61 -9.57
N VAL A 80 8.51 -0.81 -8.67
CA VAL A 80 9.14 -1.34 -7.44
C VAL A 80 8.06 -1.93 -6.54
N ALA A 81 6.98 -1.18 -6.36
CA ALA A 81 5.83 -1.54 -5.56
C ALA A 81 5.23 -2.88 -6.06
N ARG A 82 5.11 -3.05 -7.39
CA ARG A 82 4.66 -4.32 -8.00
C ARG A 82 5.58 -5.52 -7.70
N ILE A 83 6.90 -5.34 -7.78
CA ILE A 83 7.86 -6.43 -7.48
C ILE A 83 7.69 -6.91 -6.04
N ILE A 84 7.61 -5.96 -5.10
CA ILE A 84 7.43 -6.26 -3.68
C ILE A 84 6.11 -7.00 -3.44
N LEU A 85 5.03 -6.53 -4.06
CA LEU A 85 3.71 -7.17 -3.96
C LEU A 85 3.69 -8.60 -4.54
N ASP A 86 4.29 -8.80 -5.72
CA ASP A 86 4.34 -10.13 -6.37
C ASP A 86 5.11 -11.14 -5.50
N GLU A 87 6.16 -10.69 -4.80
CA GLU A 87 6.93 -11.53 -3.88
C GLU A 87 6.14 -11.85 -2.62
N HIS A 88 5.50 -10.86 -2.01
CA HIS A 88 4.62 -11.06 -0.85
C HIS A 88 3.49 -12.05 -1.16
N LEU A 89 2.83 -11.88 -2.32
CA LEU A 89 1.81 -12.81 -2.84
C LEU A 89 2.32 -14.25 -2.93
N THR A 90 3.51 -14.44 -3.50
CA THR A 90 4.11 -15.76 -3.68
C THR A 90 4.40 -16.43 -2.33
N GLU A 91 4.85 -15.66 -1.35
CA GLU A 91 5.11 -16.17 0.00
C GLU A 91 3.84 -16.50 0.78
N CYS A 92 2.84 -15.61 0.80
CA CYS A 92 1.56 -15.83 1.47
C CYS A 92 0.85 -17.08 0.93
N VAL A 93 0.76 -17.22 -0.40
CA VAL A 93 0.18 -18.41 -1.03
C VAL A 93 1.02 -19.66 -0.73
N GLY A 94 2.35 -19.53 -0.75
CA GLY A 94 3.27 -20.62 -0.43
C GLY A 94 3.15 -21.13 1.01
N ARG A 95 2.96 -20.24 1.98
CA ARG A 95 2.71 -20.58 3.39
C ARG A 95 1.32 -21.16 3.59
N ALA A 96 0.28 -20.54 3.04
CA ALA A 96 -1.09 -21.04 3.07
C ALA A 96 -1.17 -22.51 2.59
N ALA A 97 -0.47 -22.84 1.51
CA ALA A 97 -0.40 -24.19 0.97
C ALA A 97 0.35 -25.20 1.86
N LYS A 98 1.34 -24.75 2.63
CA LYS A 98 2.16 -25.62 3.51
C LYS A 98 1.55 -25.81 4.89
N GLU A 99 1.01 -24.74 5.47
CA GLU A 99 0.58 -24.68 6.87
C GLU A 99 -0.93 -24.88 7.02
N GLY A 100 -1.68 -24.83 5.91
CA GLY A 100 -3.13 -25.04 5.89
C GLY A 100 -3.95 -23.84 6.38
N ASN A 101 -3.30 -22.74 6.78
CA ASN A 101 -3.95 -21.51 7.22
C ASN A 101 -4.32 -20.58 6.04
N ILE A 102 -5.17 -21.07 5.15
CA ILE A 102 -5.51 -20.35 3.91
C ILE A 102 -6.27 -19.05 4.20
N GLU A 103 -7.19 -19.07 5.15
CA GLU A 103 -8.05 -17.92 5.48
C GLU A 103 -7.24 -16.76 6.09
N GLY A 104 -6.29 -17.05 6.98
CA GLY A 104 -5.43 -16.02 7.57
C GLY A 104 -4.52 -15.34 6.54
N GLU A 105 -3.90 -16.12 5.65
CA GLU A 105 -3.00 -15.59 4.61
C GLU A 105 -3.75 -14.80 3.54
N ILE A 106 -5.00 -15.18 3.21
CA ILE A 106 -5.86 -14.38 2.33
C ILE A 106 -6.21 -13.03 2.97
N GLU A 107 -6.46 -12.99 4.27
CA GLU A 107 -6.80 -11.74 4.96
C GLU A 107 -5.60 -10.79 5.06
N GLU A 108 -4.40 -11.33 5.32
CA GLU A 108 -3.15 -10.56 5.27
C GLU A 108 -2.92 -9.97 3.86
N LEU A 109 -3.15 -10.78 2.83
CA LEU A 109 -3.04 -10.33 1.45
C LEU A 109 -4.02 -9.19 1.12
N LYS A 110 -5.30 -9.32 1.51
CA LYS A 110 -6.28 -8.25 1.31
C LYS A 110 -5.84 -6.96 1.99
N ALA A 111 -5.39 -7.05 3.24
CA ALA A 111 -4.90 -5.89 3.98
C ALA A 111 -3.69 -5.22 3.30
N ALA A 112 -2.80 -6.00 2.68
CA ALA A 112 -1.69 -5.47 1.89
C ALA A 112 -2.18 -4.77 0.61
N LEU A 113 -3.17 -5.35 -0.08
CA LEU A 113 -3.77 -4.77 -1.28
C LEU A 113 -4.52 -3.47 -0.99
N ASP A 114 -5.29 -3.40 0.09
CA ASP A 114 -6.03 -2.20 0.49
C ASP A 114 -5.12 -1.01 0.81
N ARG A 115 -3.90 -1.27 1.31
CA ARG A 115 -2.88 -0.23 1.54
C ARG A 115 -2.18 0.21 0.26
N PHE A 116 -2.12 -0.67 -0.72
CA PHE A 116 -1.38 -0.48 -1.97
C PHE A 116 -2.22 0.18 -3.06
N LEU A 117 -3.49 -0.19 -3.14
CA LEU A 117 -4.45 0.33 -4.11
C LEU A 117 -5.26 1.45 -3.43
N PRO A 118 -5.06 2.72 -3.82
CA PRO A 118 -5.86 3.83 -3.31
C PRO A 118 -7.30 3.84 -3.84
#